data_AF-A0A933MEP6-F1
#
_entry.id   AF-A0A933MEP6-F1
#
_cell.length_a   1.000
_cell.length_b   1.000
_cell.length_c   1.000
_cell.angle_alpha   90.00
_cell.angle_beta   90.00
_cell.angle_gamma   90.00
#
_symmetry.space_group_name_H-M   'P 1'
#
loop_
_entity.id
_entity.type
_entity.pdbx_description
1 polymer ?
#
loop_
_entity_poly.entity_id
_entity_poly.type
_entity_poly.pdbx_seq_one_letter_code
_entity_poly.pdbx_strand_id
1 'polypeptide(L)'
;MDLLLRLTSAKTLLVLLVAFGGLVLAVRYRAYPIAKFNEWRYPAQKGSSPLGAEILRDLDNKEHNRIESLYRSVLADLAKAKSEGFEVADLETRADTARSFNAAPTRADADRLLNEVRRDIPIKASETVDLRGSPP
;
A
#
# COMPACT_ATOMS: atom_id res chain seq x y z
N MET A 1 15.99 55.94 43.34
CA MET A 1 17.05 54.89 43.33
C MET A 1 16.64 53.63 44.09
N ASP A 2 15.92 53.74 45.22
CA ASP A 2 15.54 52.58 46.04
C ASP A 2 14.61 51.55 45.37
N LEU A 3 13.78 51.97 44.41
CA LEU A 3 12.85 51.07 43.72
C LEU A 3 13.59 50.12 42.75
N LEU A 4 14.67 50.59 42.11
CA LEU A 4 15.51 49.79 41.21
C LEU A 4 16.41 48.82 41.99
N LEU A 5 16.90 49.24 43.17
CA LEU A 5 17.64 48.37 44.09
C LEU A 5 16.75 47.30 44.75
N ARG A 6 15.47 47.62 45.01
CA ARG A 6 14.48 46.63 45.45
C ARG A 6 14.11 45.64 44.36
N LEU A 7 13.96 46.08 43.11
CA LEU A 7 13.68 45.16 41.99
C LEU A 7 14.83 44.18 41.73
N THR A 8 16.08 44.61 41.90
CA THR A 8 17.29 43.82 41.69
C THR A 8 17.72 42.99 42.90
N SER A 9 16.98 43.05 44.02
CA SER A 9 17.29 42.23 45.18
C SER A 9 17.10 40.73 44.84
N ALA A 10 18.01 39.88 45.30
CA ALA A 10 17.91 38.44 45.04
C ALA A 10 16.57 37.83 45.51
N LYS A 11 15.95 38.42 46.53
CA LYS A 11 14.65 37.99 47.07
C LYS A 11 13.50 38.27 46.11
N THR A 12 13.47 39.43 45.46
CA THR A 12 12.43 39.78 44.48
C THR A 12 12.56 38.97 43.20
N LEU A 13 13.79 38.72 42.75
CA LEU A 13 14.04 37.83 41.60
C LEU A 13 13.61 36.39 41.87
N LEU A 14 13.85 35.88 43.08
CA LEU A 14 13.44 34.52 43.48
C LEU A 14 11.92 34.39 43.52
N VAL A 15 11.21 35.38 44.08
CA VAL A 15 9.74 35.41 44.09
C VAL A 15 9.17 35.46 42.67
N LEU A 16 9.77 36.28 41.78
CA LEU A 16 9.36 36.33 40.37
C LEU A 16 9.63 35.01 39.64
N LEU A 17 10.77 34.36 39.89
CA LEU A 17 11.09 33.06 39.31
C LEU A 17 10.12 31.96 39.75
N VAL A 18 9.76 31.92 41.04
CA VAL A 18 8.79 30.95 41.57
C VAL A 18 7.40 31.20 41.00
N ALA A 19 6.97 32.46 40.94
CA ALA A 19 5.69 32.84 40.36
C ALA A 19 5.61 32.47 38.87
N PHE A 20 6.69 32.74 38.12
CA PHE A 20 6.76 32.43 36.69
C PHE A 20 6.84 30.92 36.45
N GLY A 21 7.63 30.20 37.24
CA GLY A 21 7.70 28.73 37.22
C GLY A 21 6.36 28.08 37.51
N GLY A 22 5.63 28.58 38.51
CA GLY A 22 4.27 28.14 38.85
C GLY A 22 3.27 28.39 37.72
N LEU A 23 3.35 29.55 37.04
CA LEU A 23 2.50 29.88 35.90
C LEU A 23 2.75 28.93 34.72
N VAL A 24 4.02 28.69 34.37
CA VAL A 24 4.41 27.78 33.28
C VAL A 24 3.94 26.35 33.58
N LEU A 25 4.10 25.90 34.83
CA LEU A 25 3.64 24.59 35.27
C LEU A 25 2.10 24.49 35.17
N ALA A 26 1.38 25.50 35.65
CA ALA A 26 -0.08 25.53 35.57
C ALA A 26 -0.60 25.50 34.13
N VAL A 27 0.02 26.25 33.21
CA VAL A 27 -0.33 26.24 31.78
C VAL A 27 -0.07 24.86 31.17
N ARG A 28 1.08 24.24 31.48
CA ARG A 28 1.45 22.94 30.92
C ARG A 28 0.57 21.79 31.42
N TYR A 29 0.14 21.84 32.68
CA TYR A 29 -0.70 20.79 33.28
C TYR A 29 -2.21 21.02 33.12
N ARG A 30 -2.67 22.17 32.62
CA ARG A 30 -4.10 22.45 32.37
C ARG A 30 -4.76 21.45 31.42
N ALA A 31 -4.01 20.96 30.44
CA ALA A 31 -4.51 20.00 29.45
C ALA A 31 -4.57 18.55 29.96
N TYR A 32 -3.82 18.23 31.02
CA TYR A 32 -3.69 16.87 31.54
C TYR A 32 -5.02 16.26 32.06
N PRO A 33 -5.84 16.95 32.88
CA PRO A 33 -7.09 16.37 33.36
C PRO A 33 -8.12 16.17 32.24
N ILE A 34 -8.15 17.08 31.25
CA ILE A 34 -9.06 16.98 30.10
C ILE A 34 -8.63 15.81 29.19
N ALA A 35 -7.34 15.67 28.93
CA ALA A 35 -6.80 14.54 28.17
C ALA A 35 -7.10 13.20 28.84
N LYS A 36 -6.87 13.11 30.16
CA LYS A 36 -7.13 11.90 30.96
C LYS A 36 -8.63 11.58 31.04
N PHE A 37 -9.48 12.60 31.16
CA PHE A 37 -10.93 12.42 31.11
C PHE A 37 -11.41 11.96 29.74
N ASN A 38 -10.88 12.53 28.66
CA ASN A 38 -11.20 12.12 27.29
C ASN A 38 -10.74 10.70 26.99
N GLU A 39 -9.56 10.29 27.47
CA GLU A 39 -9.07 8.92 27.33
C GLU A 39 -9.94 7.90 28.09
N TRP A 40 -10.47 8.27 29.26
CA TRP A 40 -11.40 7.43 30.01
C TRP A 40 -12.80 7.37 29.38
N ARG A 41 -13.33 8.51 28.92
CA ARG A 41 -14.68 8.61 28.33
C ARG A 41 -14.75 8.09 26.90
N TYR A 42 -13.65 8.23 26.16
CA TYR A 42 -13.47 7.75 24.78
C TYR A 42 -12.18 6.91 24.74
N PRO A 43 -12.20 5.68 25.28
CA PRO A 43 -11.06 4.79 25.15
C PRO A 43 -10.72 4.67 23.66
N ALA A 44 -9.44 4.77 23.33
CA ALA A 44 -8.98 4.62 21.95
C ALA A 44 -9.61 3.34 21.39
N GLN A 45 -10.45 3.49 20.36
CA GLN A 45 -11.05 2.35 19.68
C GLN A 45 -9.90 1.61 18.98
N LYS A 46 -9.22 0.71 19.70
CA LYS A 46 -8.21 -0.22 19.18
C LYS A 46 -8.86 -1.33 18.36
N GLY A 47 -9.95 -1.02 17.67
CA GLY A 47 -10.63 -1.94 16.78
C GLY A 47 -10.35 -1.50 15.36
N SER A 48 -9.30 -2.05 14.74
CA SER A 48 -9.56 -2.54 13.38
C SER A 48 -10.72 -3.50 13.57
N SER A 49 -11.93 -3.14 13.11
CA SER A 49 -13.04 -4.08 13.15
C SER A 49 -12.53 -5.41 12.58
N PRO A 50 -12.68 -6.55 13.28
CA PRO A 50 -12.25 -7.84 12.74
C PRO A 50 -12.84 -8.07 11.34
N LEU A 51 -14.05 -7.54 11.12
CA LEU A 51 -14.71 -7.49 9.82
C LEU A 51 -13.92 -6.70 8.75
N GLY A 52 -13.31 -5.57 9.13
CA GLY A 52 -12.53 -4.74 8.21
C GLY A 52 -11.21 -5.39 7.80
N ALA A 53 -10.53 -6.06 8.74
CA ALA A 53 -9.33 -6.82 8.44
C ALA A 53 -9.63 -8.04 7.56
N GLU A 54 -10.76 -8.69 7.79
CA GLU A 54 -11.25 -9.82 6.99
C GLU A 54 -11.61 -9.38 5.56
N ILE A 55 -12.30 -8.25 5.39
CA ILE A 55 -12.61 -7.68 4.07
C ILE A 55 -11.33 -7.35 3.29
N LEU A 56 -10.34 -6.72 3.93
CA LEU A 56 -9.07 -6.40 3.27
C LEU A 56 -8.31 -7.66 2.87
N ARG A 57 -8.32 -8.68 3.72
CA ARG A 57 -7.71 -9.98 3.42
C ARG A 57 -8.42 -10.70 2.27
N ASP A 58 -9.75 -10.67 2.25
CA ASP A 58 -10.54 -11.25 1.16
C ASP A 58 -10.31 -10.54 -0.18
N LEU A 59 -10.17 -9.21 -0.15
CA LEU A 59 -9.81 -8.43 -1.33
C LEU A 59 -8.43 -8.83 -1.84
N ASP A 60 -7.44 -8.93 -0.95
CA ASP A 60 -6.08 -9.34 -1.28
C ASP A 60 -6.03 -10.75 -1.87
N ASN A 61 -6.77 -11.70 -1.27
CA ASN A 61 -6.90 -13.06 -1.76
C ASN A 61 -7.53 -13.11 -3.16
N LYS A 62 -8.57 -12.30 -3.41
CA LYS A 62 -9.22 -12.22 -4.73
C LYS A 62 -8.24 -11.73 -5.80
N GLU A 63 -7.47 -10.70 -5.50
CA GLU A 63 -6.47 -10.18 -6.43
C GLU A 63 -5.33 -11.17 -6.67
N HIS A 64 -4.82 -11.83 -5.63
CA HIS A 64 -3.82 -12.88 -5.75
C HIS A 64 -4.29 -14.02 -6.68
N ASN A 65 -5.52 -14.50 -6.46
CA ASN A 65 -6.12 -15.56 -7.27
C ASN A 65 -6.35 -15.13 -8.72
N ARG A 66 -6.67 -13.85 -8.96
CA ARG A 66 -6.81 -13.31 -10.31
C ARG A 66 -5.48 -13.37 -11.07
N ILE A 67 -4.37 -12.96 -10.45
CA ILE A 67 -3.04 -13.00 -11.07
C ILE A 67 -2.60 -14.45 -11.33
N GLU A 68 -2.80 -15.36 -10.38
CA GLU A 68 -2.52 -16.80 -10.60
C GLU A 68 -3.33 -17.38 -11.76
N SER A 69 -4.60 -16.99 -11.88
CA SER A 69 -5.45 -17.40 -13.01
C SER A 69 -4.92 -16.88 -14.35
N LEU A 70 -4.53 -15.59 -14.40
CA LEU A 70 -3.94 -14.99 -15.60
C LEU A 70 -2.63 -15.69 -16.00
N TYR A 71 -1.75 -15.94 -15.03
CA TYR A 71 -0.50 -16.67 -15.25
C TYR A 71 -0.75 -18.07 -15.84
N ARG A 72 -1.72 -18.83 -15.31
CA ARG A 72 -2.09 -20.15 -15.86
C ARG A 72 -2.60 -20.05 -17.30
N SER A 73 -3.39 -19.02 -17.63
CA SER A 73 -3.83 -18.79 -19.01
C SER A 73 -2.65 -18.49 -19.94
N VAL A 74 -1.71 -17.66 -19.51
CA VAL A 74 -0.51 -17.33 -20.29
C VAL A 74 0.35 -18.58 -20.53
N LEU A 75 0.53 -19.43 -19.52
CA LEU A 75 1.23 -20.72 -19.70
C LEU A 75 0.53 -21.63 -20.71
N ALA A 76 -0.81 -21.66 -20.72
CA ALA A 76 -1.54 -22.44 -21.71
C ALA A 76 -1.31 -21.90 -23.14
N ASP A 77 -1.33 -20.58 -23.31
CA ASP A 77 -1.06 -19.91 -24.59
C ASP A 77 0.40 -20.16 -25.05
N LEU A 78 1.37 -20.10 -24.14
CA LEU A 78 2.78 -20.41 -24.42
C LEU A 78 2.99 -21.88 -24.78
N ALA A 79 2.33 -22.81 -24.08
CA ALA A 79 2.39 -24.23 -24.40
C ALA A 79 1.84 -24.52 -25.80
N LYS A 80 0.78 -23.82 -26.19
CA LYS A 80 0.24 -23.88 -27.56
C LYS A 80 1.27 -23.37 -28.58
N ALA A 81 1.84 -22.18 -28.37
CA ALA A 81 2.87 -21.63 -29.26
C ALA A 81 4.10 -22.56 -29.38
N LYS A 82 4.52 -23.18 -28.28
CA LYS A 82 5.59 -24.19 -28.26
C LYS A 82 5.25 -25.41 -29.11
N SER A 83 4.02 -25.90 -29.02
CA SER A 83 3.54 -27.01 -29.86
C SER A 83 3.47 -26.66 -31.35
N GLU A 84 3.30 -25.37 -31.68
CA GLU A 84 3.34 -24.83 -33.03
C GLU A 84 4.77 -24.64 -33.57
N GLY A 85 5.80 -24.88 -32.72
CA GLY A 85 7.21 -24.82 -33.09
C GLY A 85 7.90 -23.49 -32.78
N PHE A 86 7.25 -22.57 -32.06
CA PHE A 86 7.87 -21.30 -31.66
C PHE A 86 8.80 -21.46 -30.45
N GLU A 87 9.88 -20.70 -30.44
CA GLU A 87 10.78 -20.58 -29.30
C GLU A 87 10.16 -19.64 -28.25
N VAL A 88 9.85 -20.17 -27.07
CA VAL A 88 9.12 -19.45 -26.01
C VAL A 88 9.86 -19.39 -24.67
N ALA A 89 11.11 -19.86 -24.60
CA ALA A 89 11.86 -19.98 -23.34
C ALA A 89 12.03 -18.64 -22.60
N ASP A 90 12.29 -17.55 -23.33
CA ASP A 90 12.39 -16.22 -22.76
C ASP A 90 11.04 -15.71 -22.25
N LEU A 91 9.94 -16.05 -22.93
CA LEU A 91 8.58 -15.68 -22.53
C LEU A 91 8.12 -16.48 -21.30
N GLU A 92 8.47 -17.77 -21.21
CA GLU A 92 8.25 -18.61 -20.03
C GLU A 92 8.97 -18.00 -18.81
N THR A 93 10.25 -17.62 -18.98
CA THR A 93 11.05 -16.99 -17.91
C THR A 93 10.48 -15.64 -17.45
N ARG A 94 9.99 -14.82 -18.39
CA ARG A 94 9.31 -13.55 -18.07
C ARG A 94 7.99 -13.78 -17.33
N ALA A 95 7.21 -14.79 -17.72
CA ALA A 95 5.97 -15.15 -17.03
C ALA A 95 6.23 -15.62 -15.59
N ASP A 96 7.27 -16.44 -15.37
CA ASP A 96 7.67 -16.90 -14.04
C ASP A 96 8.17 -15.74 -13.17
N THR A 97 8.92 -14.81 -13.76
CA THR A 97 9.33 -13.58 -13.10
C THR A 97 8.11 -12.74 -12.69
N ALA A 98 7.12 -12.60 -13.58
CA ALA A 98 5.89 -11.88 -13.28
C ALA A 98 5.11 -12.50 -12.11
N ARG A 99 5.09 -13.84 -12.01
CA ARG A 99 4.49 -14.56 -10.89
C ARG A 99 5.16 -14.24 -9.55
N SER A 100 6.49 -14.06 -9.54
CA SER A 100 7.22 -13.68 -8.32
C SER A 100 6.80 -12.33 -7.75
N PHE A 101 6.21 -11.45 -8.58
CA PHE A 101 5.67 -10.15 -8.16
C PHE A 101 4.23 -10.21 -7.66
N ASN A 102 3.64 -11.40 -7.46
CA ASN A 102 2.28 -11.58 -6.91
C ASN A 102 2.17 -11.31 -5.40
N ALA A 103 2.87 -10.28 -4.92
CA ALA A 103 2.74 -9.71 -3.59
C ALA A 103 1.99 -8.38 -3.69
N ALA A 104 1.24 -8.00 -2.64
CA ALA A 104 0.43 -6.78 -2.62
C ALA A 104 1.12 -5.49 -3.16
N PRO A 105 2.38 -5.15 -2.79
CA PRO A 105 3.01 -3.92 -3.27
C PRO A 105 3.44 -3.95 -4.74
N THR A 106 3.64 -5.13 -5.33
CA THR A 106 4.19 -5.31 -6.69
C THR A 106 3.18 -5.91 -7.67
N ARG A 107 1.94 -6.12 -7.23
CA ARG A 107 0.92 -6.85 -8.00
C ARG A 107 0.55 -6.14 -9.31
N ALA A 108 0.62 -4.81 -9.34
CA ALA A 108 0.40 -4.03 -10.56
C ALA A 108 1.48 -4.32 -11.63
N ASP A 109 2.73 -4.53 -11.21
CA ASP A 109 3.81 -4.90 -12.13
C ASP A 109 3.64 -6.34 -12.64
N ALA A 110 3.14 -7.25 -11.80
CA ALA A 110 2.79 -8.62 -12.21
C ALA A 110 1.74 -8.62 -13.33
N ASP A 111 0.66 -7.86 -13.17
CA ASP A 111 -0.41 -7.75 -14.17
C ASP A 111 0.11 -7.15 -15.49
N ARG A 112 0.93 -6.08 -15.41
CA ARG A 112 1.53 -5.48 -16.61
C ARG A 112 2.42 -6.48 -17.35
N LEU A 113 3.34 -7.14 -16.64
CA LEU A 113 4.27 -8.10 -17.25
C LEU A 113 3.55 -9.31 -17.86
N LEU A 114 2.53 -9.84 -17.20
CA LEU A 114 1.73 -10.95 -17.75
C LEU A 114 0.99 -10.54 -19.03
N ASN A 115 0.42 -9.34 -19.07
CA ASN A 115 -0.25 -8.83 -20.26
C ASN A 115 0.73 -8.53 -21.41
N GLU A 116 1.95 -8.04 -21.10
CA GLU A 116 3.02 -7.89 -22.09
C GLU A 116 3.44 -9.24 -22.66
N VAL A 117 3.72 -10.23 -21.81
CA VAL A 117 4.07 -11.59 -22.26
C VAL A 117 2.97 -12.12 -23.17
N ARG A 118 1.69 -12.00 -22.76
CA ARG A 118 0.55 -12.46 -23.55
C ARG A 118 0.47 -11.82 -24.93
N ARG A 119 0.76 -10.52 -25.03
CA ARG A 119 0.78 -9.79 -26.32
C ARG A 119 1.95 -10.24 -27.19
N ASP A 120 3.09 -10.53 -26.58
CA ASP A 120 4.32 -10.91 -27.26
C ASP A 120 4.32 -12.41 -27.68
N ILE A 121 3.31 -13.21 -27.29
CA ILE A 121 3.18 -14.61 -27.71
C ILE A 121 2.99 -14.66 -29.24
N PRO A 122 3.87 -15.37 -29.98
CA PRO A 122 3.70 -15.54 -31.40
C PRO A 122 2.45 -16.40 -31.67
N ILE A 123 1.57 -15.90 -32.53
CA ILE A 123 0.40 -16.62 -33.00
C ILE A 123 0.70 -17.01 -34.44
N LYS A 124 0.56 -18.30 -34.77
CA LYS A 124 0.58 -18.71 -36.18
C LYS A 124 -0.54 -17.96 -36.89
N ALA A 125 -0.19 -17.13 -37.88
CA ALA A 125 -1.18 -16.49 -38.74
C ALA A 125 -2.04 -17.62 -39.33
N SER A 126 -3.24 -17.80 -38.79
CA SER A 126 -4.22 -18.69 -39.38
C SER A 126 -4.48 -18.12 -40.77
N GLU A 127 -4.03 -18.86 -41.77
CA GLU A 127 -4.51 -18.89 -43.14
C GLU A 127 -5.53 -17.78 -43.42
N THR A 128 -5.07 -16.73 -44.11
CA THR A 128 -5.94 -15.71 -44.70
C THR A 128 -7.18 -16.40 -45.23
N VAL A 129 -8.33 -16.13 -44.60
CA VAL A 129 -9.64 -16.58 -45.09
C VAL A 129 -9.76 -16.00 -46.50
N ASP A 130 -9.50 -16.83 -47.50
CA ASP A 130 -9.59 -16.45 -48.90
C ASP A 130 -11.07 -16.29 -49.24
N LEU A 131 -11.59 -15.08 -49.01
CA LEU A 131 -12.98 -14.70 -49.33
C LEU A 131 -13.19 -14.53 -50.85
N ARG A 132 -12.27 -14.97 -51.70
CA ARG A 132 -12.37 -14.92 -53.17
C ARG A 132 -12.78 -16.27 -53.74
N GLY A 133 -13.96 -16.77 -53.39
CA GLY A 133 -14.37 -18.10 -53.85
C GLY A 133 -15.83 -18.45 -53.69
N SER A 134 -16.76 -17.54 -54.02
CA SER A 134 -18.15 -17.93 -54.31
C SER A 134 -18.64 -17.20 -55.56
N PRO A 135 -18.75 -17.88 -56.71
CA PRO A 135 -19.43 -17.34 -57.88
C PRO A 135 -20.96 -17.57 -57.78
N PRO A 136 -21.79 -16.62 -58.21
CA PRO A 136 -23.06 -16.92 -58.86
C PRO A 136 -22.88 -17.17 -60.37
#